data_AF-A0A973APX7-F1
#
_entry.id   AF-A0A973APX7-F1
#
_cell.length_a   1.000
_cell.length_b   1.000
_cell.length_c   1.000
_cell.angle_alpha   90.00
_cell.angle_beta   90.00
_cell.angle_gamma   90.00
#
_symmetry.space_group_name_H-M   'P 1'
#
loop_
_entity.id
_entity.type
_entity.pdbx_description
1 polymer ?
#
loop_
_entity_poly.entity_id
_entity_poly.type
_entity_poly.pdbx_seq_one_letter_code
_entity_poly.pdbx_strand_id
1 'polypeptide(L)'
;MHDTDIDDDGPAGHAMTEIALALAMGFFCILVLALISMGAGTSELTPRVVDALRVAAPGSASARPLDSDETLLIHHNGRFLDAQGRLVALAAMPRSGRVVLAVDPARPMDAALAARALVPAEEVTLAPLDAAWLATLAEGDTP
;
A
#
# COMPACT_ATOMS: atom_id res chain seq x y z
N MET A 1 25.39 34.32 67.69
CA MET A 1 24.00 34.57 67.29
C MET A 1 24.05 34.68 65.78
N HIS A 2 23.40 33.72 65.11
CA HIS A 2 23.36 33.54 63.66
C HIS A 2 22.45 34.63 63.07
N ASP A 3 22.98 35.49 62.20
CA ASP A 3 22.16 36.30 61.31
C ASP A 3 22.67 36.06 59.90
N THR A 4 21.80 35.41 59.16
CA THR A 4 21.86 34.96 57.77
C THR A 4 22.14 36.11 56.81
N ASP A 5 23.15 35.93 55.96
CA ASP A 5 23.25 36.63 54.68
C ASP A 5 21.89 36.52 53.96
N ILE A 6 21.22 37.66 53.79
CA ILE A 6 20.12 37.81 52.84
C ILE A 6 20.79 38.09 51.50
N ASP A 7 20.87 37.07 50.65
CA ASP A 7 21.16 37.24 49.24
C ASP A 7 20.03 38.07 48.61
N ASP A 8 20.36 39.32 48.27
CA ASP A 8 19.54 40.21 47.45
C ASP A 8 19.49 39.65 46.02
N ASP A 9 18.53 38.77 45.73
CA ASP A 9 18.14 38.42 44.36
C ASP A 9 17.43 39.65 43.75
N GLY A 10 18.22 40.64 43.36
CA GLY A 10 17.72 41.86 42.71
C GLY A 10 17.02 41.56 41.38
N PRO A 11 16.33 42.56 40.77
CA PRO A 11 15.64 42.43 39.47
C PRO A 11 16.48 41.80 38.33
N ALA A 12 17.80 41.83 38.46
CA ALA A 12 18.75 41.18 37.57
C ALA A 12 18.69 39.63 37.60
N GLY A 13 18.41 39.01 38.75
CA GLY A 13 18.24 37.56 38.86
C GLY A 13 16.99 37.07 38.14
N HIS A 14 15.89 37.81 38.24
CA HIS A 14 14.66 37.57 37.47
C HIS A 14 14.89 37.73 35.96
N ALA A 15 15.60 38.78 35.54
CA ALA A 15 15.92 38.98 34.13
C ALA A 15 16.87 37.89 33.58
N MET A 16 17.88 37.48 34.35
CA MET A 16 18.82 36.44 33.95
C MET A 16 18.14 35.07 33.83
N THR A 17 17.24 34.74 34.74
CA THR A 17 16.44 33.51 34.70
C THR A 17 15.40 33.51 33.58
N GLU A 18 14.75 34.64 33.31
CA GLU A 18 13.81 34.80 32.19
C GLU A 18 14.50 34.62 30.84
N ILE A 19 15.70 35.21 30.66
CA ILE A 19 16.52 35.03 29.46
C ILE A 19 16.96 33.57 29.32
N ALA A 20 17.39 32.93 30.40
CA ALA A 20 17.78 31.53 30.38
C ALA A 20 16.60 30.61 29.97
N LEU A 21 15.40 30.90 30.47
CA LEU A 21 14.19 30.15 30.15
C LEU A 21 13.76 30.37 28.69
N ALA A 22 13.80 31.61 28.20
CA ALA A 22 13.51 31.93 26.80
C ALA A 22 14.51 31.27 25.84
N LEU A 23 15.79 31.28 26.16
CA LEU A 23 16.82 30.56 25.41
C LEU A 23 16.60 29.05 25.46
N ALA A 24 16.23 28.49 26.61
CA ALA A 24 15.92 27.06 26.74
C ALA A 24 14.73 26.64 25.86
N MET A 25 13.66 27.44 25.82
CA MET A 25 12.52 27.21 24.92
C MET A 25 12.95 27.27 23.45
N GLY A 26 13.76 28.26 23.07
CA GLY A 26 14.29 28.39 21.71
C GLY A 26 15.18 27.21 21.29
N PHE A 27 16.15 26.83 22.11
CA PHE A 27 17.01 25.68 21.85
C PHE A 27 16.26 24.36 21.82
N PHE A 28 15.23 24.20 22.67
CA PHE A 28 14.37 23.02 22.66
C PHE A 28 13.61 22.89 21.32
N CYS A 29 13.06 23.99 20.80
CA CYS A 29 12.41 24.00 19.49
C CYS A 29 13.40 23.62 18.36
N ILE A 30 14.62 24.14 18.39
CA ILE A 30 15.65 23.82 17.39
C ILE A 30 16.04 22.33 17.46
N LEU A 31 16.18 21.76 18.66
CA LEU A 31 16.45 20.33 18.85
C LEU A 31 15.31 19.46 18.31
N VAL A 32 14.05 19.81 18.59
CA VAL A 32 12.87 19.09 18.07
C VAL A 32 12.83 19.18 16.54
N LEU A 33 13.03 20.36 15.96
CA LEU A 33 13.08 20.54 14.51
C LEU A 33 14.24 19.77 13.87
N ALA A 34 15.41 19.70 14.52
CA ALA A 34 16.55 18.92 14.03
C ALA A 34 16.25 17.42 14.04
N LEU A 35 15.60 16.90 15.09
CA LEU A 35 15.16 15.50 15.16
C LEU A 35 14.13 15.18 14.06
N ILE A 36 13.18 16.09 13.80
CA ILE A 36 12.20 15.96 12.70
C ILE A 36 12.91 16.05 11.35
N SER A 37 13.87 16.97 11.18
CA SER A 37 14.59 17.22 9.93
C SER A 37 15.55 16.10 9.54
N MET A 38 16.08 15.35 10.51
CA MET A 38 16.98 14.23 10.23
C MET A 38 16.20 12.95 9.87
N GLY A 39 14.87 12.94 10.02
CA GLY A 39 14.04 11.82 9.58
C GLY A 39 14.36 10.50 10.28
N ALA A 40 14.78 10.54 11.55
CA ALA A 40 15.02 9.35 12.33
C ALA A 40 13.68 8.67 12.70
N GLY A 41 13.18 7.83 11.79
CA GLY A 41 12.12 6.88 12.10
C GLY A 41 10.79 7.07 11.36
N THR A 42 10.81 7.40 10.08
CA THR A 42 9.99 6.60 9.17
C THR A 42 10.96 5.72 8.40
N SER A 43 11.22 4.53 8.97
CA SER A 43 11.49 3.41 8.08
C SER A 43 10.28 3.38 7.16
N GLU A 44 10.46 3.91 5.97
CA GLU A 44 9.66 3.56 4.82
C GLU A 44 9.81 2.03 4.75
N LEU A 45 8.97 1.28 5.48
CA LEU A 45 8.22 0.22 4.83
C LEU A 45 7.68 0.94 3.63
N THR A 46 8.41 0.87 2.52
CA THR A 46 8.03 1.54 1.29
C THR A 46 6.57 1.20 1.19
N PRO A 47 5.66 2.18 1.31
CA PRO A 47 4.34 1.93 0.83
C PRO A 47 4.65 1.74 -0.66
N ARG A 48 4.79 0.48 -1.08
CA ARG A 48 4.19 0.11 -2.33
C ARG A 48 2.78 0.60 -2.12
N VAL A 49 2.53 1.82 -2.58
CA VAL A 49 1.24 2.24 -3.07
C VAL A 49 0.78 0.97 -3.77
N VAL A 50 -0.14 0.26 -3.10
CA VAL A 50 -0.82 -0.83 -3.74
C VAL A 50 -1.44 -0.12 -4.90
N ASP A 51 -0.81 -0.31 -6.06
CA ASP A 51 -1.20 0.24 -7.33
C ASP A 51 -2.72 0.19 -7.34
N ALA A 52 -3.30 1.40 -7.27
CA ALA A 52 -4.58 1.67 -6.62
C ALA A 52 -5.53 0.56 -7.00
N LEU A 53 -5.88 -0.36 -6.07
CA LEU A 53 -6.54 -1.62 -6.39
C LEU A 53 -7.70 -1.33 -7.37
N ARG A 54 -7.46 -1.55 -8.66
CA ARG A 54 -8.43 -1.23 -9.71
C ARG A 54 -9.39 -2.40 -9.71
N VAL A 55 -10.43 -2.27 -8.91
CA VAL A 55 -11.58 -3.17 -8.94
C VAL A 55 -12.56 -2.56 -9.93
N ALA A 56 -12.82 -3.25 -11.03
CA ALA A 56 -13.91 -2.87 -11.91
C ALA A 56 -15.23 -2.91 -11.12
N ALA A 57 -15.98 -1.80 -11.10
CA ALA A 57 -17.20 -1.72 -10.30
C ALA A 57 -18.25 -2.75 -10.78
N PRO A 58 -18.85 -3.54 -9.86
CA PRO A 58 -19.92 -4.46 -10.23
C PRO A 58 -21.13 -3.67 -10.71
N GLY A 59 -21.56 -3.91 -11.95
CA GLY A 59 -22.72 -3.24 -12.57
C GLY A 59 -22.39 -2.28 -13.72
N SER A 60 -21.11 -1.98 -13.97
CA SER A 60 -20.65 -1.24 -15.15
C SER A 60 -19.48 -1.93 -15.86
N ALA A 61 -19.46 -3.26 -15.84
CA ALA A 61 -18.52 -4.04 -16.63
C ALA A 61 -19.03 -4.12 -18.07
N SER A 62 -18.89 -3.03 -18.81
CA SER A 62 -18.80 -3.14 -20.27
C SER A 62 -17.54 -3.93 -20.56
N ALA A 63 -17.68 -5.11 -21.17
CA ALA A 63 -16.54 -5.88 -21.64
C ALA A 63 -15.70 -4.97 -22.56
N ARG A 64 -14.53 -4.57 -22.09
CA ARG A 64 -13.58 -3.79 -22.87
C ARG A 64 -12.60 -4.76 -23.54
N PRO A 65 -12.25 -4.55 -24.82
CA PRO A 65 -11.08 -5.21 -25.40
C PRO A 65 -9.84 -4.93 -24.55
N LEU A 66 -9.02 -5.95 -24.30
CA LEU A 66 -7.71 -5.74 -23.69
C LEU A 66 -6.84 -4.90 -24.62
N ASP A 67 -6.05 -4.00 -24.03
CA ASP A 67 -5.00 -3.32 -24.77
C ASP A 67 -3.87 -4.32 -25.12
N SER A 68 -3.09 -4.05 -26.18
CA SER A 68 -2.07 -4.98 -26.68
C SER A 68 -0.93 -5.28 -25.70
N ASP A 69 -0.79 -4.48 -24.64
CA ASP A 69 0.18 -4.65 -23.55
C ASP A 69 -0.45 -5.22 -22.27
N GLU A 70 -1.75 -5.53 -22.30
CA GLU A 70 -2.46 -6.20 -21.21
C GLU A 70 -2.53 -7.71 -21.44
N THR A 71 -2.24 -8.47 -20.39
CA THR A 71 -2.39 -9.93 -20.40
C THR A 71 -3.59 -10.34 -19.56
N LEU A 72 -4.52 -11.10 -20.16
CA LEU A 72 -5.63 -11.71 -19.42
C LEU A 72 -5.11 -12.94 -18.66
N LEU A 73 -5.35 -12.96 -17.36
CA LEU A 73 -5.06 -14.09 -16.51
C LEU A 73 -6.32 -14.46 -15.73
N ILE A 74 -6.77 -15.70 -15.86
CA ILE A 74 -7.99 -16.18 -15.19
C ILE A 74 -7.56 -17.04 -13.99
N HIS A 75 -8.13 -16.77 -12.82
CA HIS A 75 -7.90 -17.59 -11.63
C HIS A 75 -9.14 -18.43 -11.30
N HIS A 76 -9.02 -19.75 -11.44
CA HIS A 76 -10.09 -20.72 -11.21
C HIS A 76 -9.54 -21.97 -10.50
N ASN A 77 -10.16 -22.37 -9.38
CA ASN A 77 -9.83 -23.58 -8.63
C ASN A 77 -8.35 -23.65 -8.18
N GLY A 78 -7.75 -22.50 -7.86
CA GLY A 78 -6.35 -22.40 -7.45
C GLY A 78 -5.34 -22.52 -8.59
N ARG A 79 -5.82 -22.56 -9.83
CA ARG A 79 -5.01 -22.58 -11.05
C ARG A 79 -5.10 -21.23 -11.76
N PHE A 80 -4.06 -20.91 -12.53
CA PHE A 80 -4.01 -19.74 -13.38
C PHE A 80 -4.08 -20.18 -14.85
N LEU A 81 -4.98 -19.57 -15.59
CA LEU A 81 -5.30 -19.91 -16.97
C LEU A 81 -5.13 -18.68 -17.87
N ASP A 82 -4.75 -18.87 -19.11
CA ASP A 82 -4.76 -17.81 -20.13
C ASP A 82 -6.17 -17.65 -20.75
N ALA A 83 -6.29 -16.70 -21.68
CA ALA A 83 -7.50 -16.48 -22.47
C ALA A 83 -7.90 -17.66 -23.37
N GLN A 84 -7.08 -18.70 -23.48
CA GLN A 84 -7.38 -19.93 -24.20
C GLN A 84 -7.72 -21.09 -23.23
N GLY A 85 -7.79 -20.82 -21.92
CA GLY A 85 -8.04 -21.83 -20.89
C GLY A 85 -6.84 -22.75 -20.64
N ARG A 86 -5.63 -22.37 -21.07
CA ARG A 86 -4.42 -23.15 -20.85
C ARG A 86 -3.75 -22.74 -19.55
N LEU A 87 -3.15 -23.70 -18.86
CA LEU A 87 -2.44 -23.43 -17.61
C LEU A 87 -1.22 -22.52 -17.85
N VAL A 88 -1.14 -21.46 -17.03
CA VAL A 88 -0.05 -20.49 -17.05
C VAL A 88 0.81 -20.68 -15.80
N ALA A 89 2.10 -20.93 -16.02
CA ALA A 89 3.09 -20.95 -14.94
C ALA A 89 3.50 -19.51 -14.59
N LEU A 90 3.09 -19.03 -13.42
CA LEU A 90 3.42 -17.67 -12.95
C LEU A 90 4.93 -17.38 -12.92
N ALA A 91 5.75 -18.40 -12.64
CA ALA A 91 7.20 -18.26 -12.58
C ALA A 91 7.83 -17.87 -13.94
N ALA A 92 7.17 -18.18 -15.05
CA ALA A 92 7.63 -17.85 -16.40
C ALA A 92 7.06 -16.50 -16.90
N MET A 93 6.19 -15.86 -16.13
CA MET A 93 5.53 -14.61 -16.53
C MET A 93 6.50 -13.42 -16.41
N PRO A 94 6.50 -12.49 -17.38
CA PRO A 94 7.26 -11.25 -17.25
C PRO A 94 6.77 -10.45 -16.03
N ARG A 95 7.70 -9.85 -15.30
CA ARG A 95 7.38 -8.97 -14.16
C ARG A 95 6.93 -7.58 -14.60
N SER A 96 7.37 -7.16 -15.78
CA SER A 96 6.97 -5.92 -16.42
C SER A 96 5.73 -6.16 -17.28
N GLY A 97 4.66 -5.40 -17.05
CA GLY A 97 3.43 -5.48 -17.85
C GLY A 97 2.17 -5.29 -17.01
N ARG A 98 1.06 -5.04 -17.70
CA ARG A 98 -0.27 -4.94 -17.07
C ARG A 98 -0.97 -6.30 -17.16
N VAL A 99 -1.46 -6.79 -16.03
CA VAL A 99 -2.23 -8.03 -15.97
C VAL A 99 -3.65 -7.73 -15.52
N VAL A 100 -4.61 -8.22 -16.29
CA VAL A 100 -6.01 -8.25 -15.89
C VAL A 100 -6.28 -9.62 -15.27
N LEU A 101 -6.38 -9.66 -13.95
CA LEU A 101 -6.69 -10.87 -13.20
C LEU A 101 -8.20 -11.02 -13.07
N ALA A 102 -8.75 -11.94 -13.85
CA ALA A 102 -10.16 -12.30 -13.81
C ALA A 102 -10.43 -13.31 -12.68
N VAL A 103 -11.36 -12.97 -11.79
CA VAL A 103 -11.73 -13.76 -10.61
C VAL A 103 -13.22 -14.05 -10.58
N ASP A 104 -13.59 -15.18 -9.99
CA ASP A 104 -14.98 -15.54 -9.75
C ASP A 104 -15.65 -14.50 -8.82
N PRO A 105 -16.73 -13.82 -9.27
CA PRO A 105 -17.45 -12.85 -8.45
C PRO A 105 -18.15 -13.46 -7.23
N ALA A 106 -18.40 -14.77 -7.20
CA ALA A 106 -19.00 -15.47 -6.06
C ALA A 106 -17.98 -15.81 -4.96
N ARG A 107 -16.68 -15.69 -5.24
CA ARG A 107 -15.62 -15.91 -4.24
C ARG A 107 -15.50 -14.74 -3.27
N PRO A 108 -15.04 -15.00 -2.03
CA PRO A 108 -14.76 -13.93 -1.09
C PRO A 108 -13.54 -13.12 -1.55
N MET A 109 -13.56 -11.80 -1.30
CA MET A 109 -12.58 -10.84 -1.82
C MET A 109 -11.15 -11.10 -1.30
N ASP A 110 -11.02 -11.67 -0.10
CA ASP A 110 -9.74 -12.11 0.47
C ASP A 110 -9.05 -13.15 -0.44
N ALA A 111 -9.80 -14.09 -1.01
CA ALA A 111 -9.28 -15.07 -1.95
C ALA A 111 -8.86 -14.44 -3.29
N ALA A 112 -9.55 -13.39 -3.74
CA ALA A 112 -9.16 -12.64 -4.93
C ALA A 112 -7.86 -11.84 -4.70
N LEU A 113 -7.72 -11.23 -3.52
CA LEU A 113 -6.50 -10.51 -3.12
C LEU A 113 -5.31 -11.47 -2.93
N ALA A 114 -5.55 -12.65 -2.35
CA ALA A 114 -4.53 -13.69 -2.23
C ALA A 114 -4.05 -14.16 -3.61
N ALA A 115 -4.96 -14.37 -4.57
CA ALA A 115 -4.60 -14.70 -5.94
C ALA A 115 -3.80 -13.58 -6.62
N ARG A 116 -4.20 -12.32 -6.46
CA ARG A 116 -3.47 -11.15 -6.97
C ARG A 116 -2.03 -11.10 -6.43
N ALA A 117 -1.83 -11.39 -5.15
CA ALA A 117 -0.51 -11.35 -4.52
C ALA A 117 0.48 -12.38 -5.09
N LEU A 118 -0.01 -13.46 -5.72
CA LEU A 118 0.83 -14.47 -6.35
C LEU A 118 1.32 -14.04 -7.74
N VAL A 119 0.62 -13.11 -8.41
CA VAL A 119 0.95 -12.66 -9.76
C VAL A 119 2.17 -11.74 -9.71
N PRO A 120 3.27 -12.05 -10.42
CA PRO A 120 4.54 -11.33 -10.28
C PRO A 120 4.60 -10.02 -11.11
N ALA A 121 3.47 -9.53 -11.61
CA ALA A 121 3.38 -8.35 -12.47
C ALA A 121 3.34 -7.04 -11.67
N GLU A 122 3.81 -5.96 -12.29
CA GLU A 122 3.86 -4.62 -11.69
C GLU A 122 2.47 -4.03 -11.45
N GLU A 123 1.59 -4.13 -12.44
CA GLU A 123 0.21 -3.63 -12.39
C GLU A 123 -0.76 -4.80 -12.58
N VAL A 124 -1.62 -5.04 -11.57
CA VAL A 124 -2.63 -6.10 -11.59
C VAL A 124 -4.00 -5.52 -11.29
N THR A 125 -4.85 -5.48 -12.32
CA THR A 125 -6.25 -5.05 -12.25
C THR A 125 -7.14 -6.26 -11.99
N LEU A 126 -8.05 -6.16 -11.02
CA LEU A 126 -9.02 -7.21 -10.73
C LEU A 126 -10.30 -6.98 -11.54
N ALA A 127 -10.70 -7.99 -12.31
CA ALA A 127 -11.95 -8.00 -13.06
C ALA A 127 -12.83 -9.18 -12.62
N PRO A 128 -14.15 -8.98 -12.44
CA PRO A 128 -15.05 -10.11 -12.24
C PRO A 128 -15.19 -10.91 -13.54
N LEU A 129 -15.19 -12.25 -13.44
CA LEU A 129 -15.60 -13.11 -14.55
C LEU A 129 -17.08 -12.89 -14.89
N ASP A 130 -17.39 -12.88 -16.18
CA ASP A 130 -18.78 -12.87 -16.65
C ASP A 130 -19.38 -14.28 -16.67
N ALA A 131 -20.71 -14.34 -16.83
CA ALA A 131 -21.44 -15.61 -16.83
C ALA A 131 -21.05 -16.53 -18.00
N ALA A 132 -20.64 -15.99 -19.15
CA ALA A 132 -20.27 -16.78 -20.33
C ALA A 132 -18.93 -17.51 -20.11
N TRP A 133 -17.97 -16.83 -19.49
CA TRP A 133 -16.70 -17.41 -19.07
C TRP A 133 -16.88 -18.47 -17.97
N LEU A 134 -17.72 -18.19 -16.97
CA LEU A 134 -18.01 -19.17 -15.91
C LEU A 134 -18.61 -20.46 -16.48
N ALA A 135 -19.53 -20.35 -17.46
CA ALA A 135 -20.10 -21.51 -18.14
C ALA A 135 -19.04 -22.30 -18.94
N THR A 136 -18.20 -21.60 -19.71
CA THR A 136 -17.13 -22.22 -20.51
C THR A 136 -16.13 -22.97 -19.65
N LEU A 137 -15.74 -22.38 -18.52
CA LEU A 137 -14.80 -23.01 -17.60
C LEU A 137 -15.41 -24.18 -16.83
N ALA A 138 -16.72 -24.15 -16.54
CA ALA A 138 -17.42 -25.29 -15.94
C ALA A 138 -17.50 -26.49 -16.89
N GLU A 139 -17.69 -26.24 -18.20
CA GLU A 139 -17.74 -27.29 -19.22
C GLU A 139 -16.36 -27.91 -19.49
N GLY A 140 -15.29 -27.11 -19.42
CA GLY A 140 -13.90 -27.58 -19.54
C GLY A 140 -13.35 -28.36 -18.34
N ASP A 141 -14.04 -28.34 -17.19
CA ASP A 141 -13.65 -29.07 -15.96
C ASP A 141 -14.35 -30.45 -15.86
N THR A 142 -15.10 -30.84 -16.89
CA THR A 142 -15.79 -32.15 -16.96
C THR A 142 -14.78 -33.25 -17.35
N PRO A 143 -14.66 -34.35 -16.57
CA PRO A 143 -13.68 -35.42 -16.80
C PRO A 143 -13.97 -36.31 -18.03
#